data_AF-A0A2T5CG78-F1
#
_entry.id   AF-A0A2T5CG78-F1
#
_cell.length_a   1.000
_cell.length_b   1.000
_cell.length_c   1.000
_cell.angle_alpha   90.00
_cell.angle_beta   90.00
_cell.angle_gamma   90.00
#
_symmetry.space_group_name_H-M   'P 1'
#
loop_
_entity.id
_entity.type
_entity.pdbx_description
1 polymer ?
#
loop_
_entity_poly.entity_id
_entity_poly.type
_entity_poly.pdbx_seq_one_letter_code
_entity_poly.pdbx_strand_id
1 'polypeptide(L)'
;MMFMALIYLDFLGRWSGMILLGGLVGYTALLFTRAPKEIARITMDPGDPKKSGEDGQAKEKIVWRTYLLLLLGFIGVALGGRIMVQAATELALVLGVSQWAIGVTIVAAGTSLPELATCLAASLKGRNDMILGNLLGSDIFNFAGVLGLTMLLRPLHAPESALLSMILLNAMMLLVLLFIRTNWGISRTEGALLICMALMRWGVDISGS
;
A
#
# COMPACT_ATOMS: atom_id res chain seq x y z
N MET A 1 -16.25 2.82 3.45
CA MET A 1 -17.29 3.86 3.71
C MET A 1 -17.19 5.06 2.76
N MET A 2 -16.05 5.77 2.67
CA MET A 2 -15.86 6.88 1.71
C MET A 2 -16.02 6.45 0.23
N PHE A 3 -15.63 5.21 -0.09
CA PHE A 3 -15.75 4.65 -1.44
C PHE A 3 -17.19 4.36 -1.87
N MET A 4 -18.05 3.92 -0.95
CA MET A 4 -19.48 3.66 -1.22
C MET A 4 -20.26 4.97 -1.36
N ALA A 5 -19.90 6.02 -0.61
CA ALA A 5 -20.43 7.37 -0.80
C ALA A 5 -20.04 7.98 -2.16
N LEU A 6 -18.81 7.73 -2.63
CA LEU A 6 -18.34 8.20 -3.94
C LEU A 6 -19.01 7.49 -5.12
N ILE A 7 -19.39 6.22 -4.96
CA ILE A 7 -20.02 5.41 -6.01
C ILE A 7 -21.55 5.61 -6.05
N TYR A 8 -22.23 5.70 -4.90
CA TYR A 8 -23.69 5.93 -4.87
C TYR A 8 -24.12 7.33 -5.35
N LEU A 9 -23.18 8.28 -5.43
CA LEU A 9 -23.44 9.66 -5.87
C LEU A 9 -23.10 9.90 -7.36
N ASP A 10 -22.78 8.88 -8.16
CA ASP A 10 -22.34 9.07 -9.56
C ASP A 10 -21.06 9.94 -9.69
N PHE A 11 -20.24 9.95 -8.63
CA PHE A 11 -19.20 10.96 -8.40
C PHE A 11 -17.77 10.49 -8.71
N LEU A 12 -17.57 9.46 -9.55
CA LEU A 12 -16.25 9.09 -10.09
C LEU A 12 -15.79 10.01 -11.24
N GLY A 13 -16.20 11.29 -11.16
CA GLY A 13 -15.82 12.34 -12.09
C GLY A 13 -14.56 13.09 -11.68
N ARG A 14 -14.19 14.09 -12.47
CA ARG A 14 -12.98 14.89 -12.25
C ARG A 14 -12.93 15.58 -10.87
N TRP A 15 -14.09 15.91 -10.31
CA TRP A 15 -14.20 16.58 -9.01
C TRP A 15 -13.71 15.72 -7.84
N SER A 16 -14.04 14.44 -7.80
CA SER A 16 -13.52 13.53 -6.77
C SER A 16 -12.02 13.32 -6.93
N GLY A 17 -11.53 13.24 -8.17
CA GLY A 17 -10.09 13.23 -8.47
C GLY A 17 -9.36 14.46 -7.92
N MET A 18 -9.93 15.66 -8.09
CA MET A 18 -9.37 16.90 -7.54
C MET A 18 -9.35 16.90 -6.00
N ILE A 19 -10.41 16.41 -5.36
CA ILE A 19 -10.48 16.32 -3.88
C ILE A 19 -9.42 15.35 -3.36
N LEU A 20 -9.27 14.18 -3.99
CA LEU A 20 -8.27 13.19 -3.60
C LEU A 20 -6.84 13.73 -3.75
N LEU A 21 -6.52 14.37 -4.88
CA LEU A 21 -5.21 14.98 -5.10
C LEU A 21 -4.95 16.16 -4.16
N GLY A 22 -5.95 17.02 -3.96
CA GLY A 22 -5.86 18.13 -3.01
C GLY A 22 -5.65 17.64 -1.57
N GLY A 23 -6.34 16.57 -1.19
CA GLY A 23 -6.16 15.88 0.09
C GLY A 23 -4.75 15.30 0.25
N LEU A 24 -4.20 14.67 -0.81
CA LEU A 24 -2.83 14.15 -0.81
C LEU A 24 -1.79 15.27 -0.65
N VAL A 25 -1.95 16.37 -1.38
CA VAL A 25 -1.06 17.55 -1.27
C VAL A 25 -1.16 18.17 0.11
N GLY A 26 -2.38 18.33 0.65
CA GLY A 26 -2.59 18.83 2.00
C GLY A 26 -1.98 17.92 3.06
N TYR A 27 -2.20 16.61 2.95
CA TYR A 27 -1.64 15.61 3.87
C TYR A 27 -0.11 15.62 3.86
N THR A 28 0.50 15.60 2.67
CA THR A 28 1.97 15.66 2.53
C THR A 28 2.53 16.97 3.06
N ALA A 29 1.90 18.13 2.77
CA ALA A 29 2.31 19.41 3.33
C ALA A 29 2.20 19.47 4.87
N LEU A 30 1.14 18.89 5.44
CA LEU A 30 0.99 18.78 6.89
C LEU A 30 2.07 17.89 7.51
N LEU A 31 2.43 16.78 6.86
CA LEU A 31 3.54 15.93 7.30
C LEU A 31 4.87 16.69 7.26
N PHE A 32 5.18 17.39 6.16
CA PHE A 32 6.43 18.17 6.07
C PHE A 32 6.52 19.29 7.12
N THR A 33 5.38 19.90 7.50
CA THR A 33 5.34 20.97 8.51
C THR A 33 5.33 20.44 9.95
N ARG A 34 4.85 19.21 10.20
CA ARG A 34 4.81 18.60 11.54
C ARG A 34 5.97 17.65 11.83
N ALA A 35 6.54 16.99 10.83
CA ALA A 35 7.65 16.05 10.96
C ALA A 35 8.86 16.60 11.74
N PRO A 36 9.31 17.86 11.55
CA PRO A 36 10.43 18.40 12.32
C PRO A 36 10.14 18.47 13.83
N LYS A 37 8.88 18.73 14.21
CA LYS A 37 8.46 18.86 15.62
C LYS A 37 8.20 17.52 16.28
N GLU A 38 7.85 16.50 15.50
CA GLU A 38 7.54 15.15 15.99
C GLU A 38 8.80 14.32 16.14
N ILE A 39 9.71 14.38 15.16
CA ILE A 39 11.06 13.80 15.26
C ILE A 39 11.80 14.40 16.46
N ALA A 40 11.74 15.71 16.67
CA ALA A 40 12.36 16.35 17.84
C ALA A 40 11.79 15.87 19.18
N ARG A 41 10.49 15.57 19.27
CA ARG A 41 9.88 14.99 20.50
C ARG A 41 10.26 13.53 20.70
N ILE A 42 10.32 12.75 19.62
CA ILE A 42 10.69 11.33 19.66
C ILE A 42 12.15 11.16 20.10
N THR A 43 13.06 12.05 19.69
CA THR A 43 14.47 12.04 20.09
C THR A 43 14.71 12.61 21.50
N MET A 44 13.77 13.40 22.06
CA MET A 44 13.90 14.03 23.38
C MET A 44 13.20 13.29 24.53
N ASP A 45 12.59 12.13 24.28
CA ASP A 45 11.91 11.33 25.31
C ASP A 45 12.91 10.41 26.07
N PRO A 46 13.26 10.69 27.34
CA PRO A 46 14.37 10.03 28.04
C PRO A 46 14.07 8.60 28.55
N GLY A 47 12.86 8.08 28.34
CA GLY A 47 12.36 6.86 29.00
C GLY A 47 12.31 5.59 28.15
N ASP A 48 12.66 5.61 26.86
CA ASP A 48 12.53 4.45 25.97
C ASP A 48 13.88 3.75 25.70
N PRO A 49 14.15 2.58 26.32
CA PRO A 49 15.39 1.83 26.15
C PRO A 49 15.56 1.23 24.74
N LYS A 50 14.60 1.39 23.80
CA LYS A 50 14.81 1.06 22.37
C LYS A 50 15.54 2.16 21.59
N LYS A 51 15.60 3.39 22.10
CA LYS A 51 16.20 4.53 21.38
C LYS A 51 17.67 4.79 21.73
N SER A 52 18.19 4.18 22.79
CA SER A 52 19.62 4.20 23.12
C SER A 52 20.50 3.44 22.11
N GLY A 53 19.91 2.77 21.11
CA GLY A 53 20.61 2.25 19.93
C GLY A 53 20.67 3.23 18.75
N GLU A 54 19.97 4.37 18.80
CA GLU A 54 19.89 5.33 17.67
C GLU A 54 21.02 6.37 17.68
N ASP A 55 21.68 6.60 18.81
CA ASP A 55 22.75 7.60 18.97
C ASP A 55 24.12 7.18 18.38
N GLY A 56 24.22 5.99 17.79
CA GLY A 56 25.46 5.47 17.20
C GLY A 56 25.70 5.81 15.73
N GLN A 57 24.73 6.44 15.03
CA GLN A 57 24.95 6.87 13.66
C GLN A 57 25.46 8.31 13.66
N ALA A 58 26.80 8.42 13.68
CA ALA A 58 27.52 9.63 13.35
C ALA A 58 26.81 10.35 12.19
N LYS A 59 26.65 11.68 12.28
CA LYS A 59 26.24 12.55 11.17
C LYS A 59 27.13 12.24 9.96
N GLU A 60 26.76 11.24 9.18
CA GLU A 60 27.47 10.85 7.98
C GLU A 60 27.23 12.02 7.02
N LYS A 61 28.30 12.71 6.64
CA LYS A 61 28.20 13.77 5.64
C LYS A 61 27.48 13.17 4.45
N ILE A 62 26.38 13.79 4.02
CA ILE A 62 25.71 13.40 2.78
C ILE A 62 26.71 13.65 1.65
N VAL A 63 27.33 12.57 1.17
CA VAL A 63 28.30 12.61 0.06
C VAL A 63 27.55 12.26 -1.23
N TRP A 64 28.03 12.71 -2.38
CA TRP A 64 27.49 12.30 -3.69
C TRP A 64 27.34 10.77 -3.85
N ARG A 65 28.22 10.00 -3.18
CA ARG A 65 28.15 8.53 -3.11
C ARG A 65 26.82 8.04 -2.54
N THR A 66 26.25 8.74 -1.56
CA THR A 66 24.95 8.39 -0.95
C THR A 66 23.82 8.50 -1.98
N TYR A 67 23.81 9.57 -2.79
CA TYR A 67 22.82 9.72 -3.85
C TYR A 67 22.95 8.65 -4.94
N LEU A 68 24.18 8.26 -5.30
CA LEU A 68 24.38 7.16 -6.25
C LEU A 68 23.95 5.81 -5.70
N LEU A 69 24.30 5.49 -4.45
CA LEU A 69 23.87 4.25 -3.82
C LEU A 69 22.35 4.19 -3.67
N LEU A 70 21.70 5.32 -3.38
CA LEU A 70 20.26 5.44 -3.35
C LEU A 70 19.64 5.14 -4.72
N LEU A 71 20.13 5.78 -5.78
CA LEU A 71 19.64 5.58 -7.14
C LEU A 71 19.84 4.13 -7.60
N LEU A 72 21.02 3.57 -7.35
CA LEU A 72 21.34 2.19 -7.71
C LEU A 72 20.45 1.20 -6.95
N GLY A 73 20.21 1.44 -5.65
CA GLY A 73 19.29 0.64 -4.86
C GLY A 73 17.86 0.70 -5.38
N PHE A 74 17.37 1.89 -5.72
CA PHE A 74 16.04 2.08 -6.30
C PHE A 74 15.88 1.31 -7.62
N ILE A 75 16.84 1.45 -8.54
CA ILE A 75 16.84 0.72 -9.82
C ILE A 75 16.93 -0.79 -9.58
N GLY A 76 17.79 -1.24 -8.66
CA GLY A 76 17.97 -2.65 -8.36
C GLY A 76 16.69 -3.31 -7.84
N VAL A 77 15.99 -2.65 -6.93
CA VAL A 77 14.70 -3.13 -6.41
C VAL A 77 13.63 -3.13 -7.51
N ALA A 78 13.52 -2.07 -8.31
CA ALA A 78 12.55 -1.97 -9.38
C ALA A 78 12.76 -3.02 -10.49
N LEU A 79 14.02 -3.24 -10.88
CA LEU A 79 14.37 -4.23 -11.90
C LEU A 79 14.20 -5.66 -11.38
N GLY A 80 14.62 -5.93 -10.15
CA GLY A 80 14.44 -7.24 -9.50
C GLY A 80 12.97 -7.64 -9.44
N GLY A 81 12.09 -6.70 -9.04
CA GLY A 81 10.65 -6.92 -9.07
C GLY A 81 10.12 -7.25 -10.47
N ARG A 82 10.53 -6.50 -11.49
CA ARG A 82 10.12 -6.78 -12.89
C ARG A 82 10.53 -8.16 -13.37
N ILE A 83 11.79 -8.55 -13.13
CA ILE A 83 12.32 -9.85 -13.54
C ILE A 83 11.55 -10.98 -12.84
N MET A 84 11.28 -10.84 -11.53
CA MET A 84 10.51 -11.83 -10.78
C MET A 84 9.09 -12.00 -11.35
N VAL A 85 8.38 -10.89 -11.61
CA VAL A 85 7.02 -10.93 -12.15
C VAL A 85 6.99 -11.58 -13.52
N GLN A 86 7.96 -11.26 -14.37
CA GLN A 86 8.08 -11.87 -15.69
C GLN A 86 8.31 -13.38 -15.60
N ALA A 87 9.28 -13.83 -14.79
CA ALA A 87 9.57 -15.25 -14.62
C ALA A 87 8.38 -16.02 -14.02
N ALA A 88 7.69 -15.45 -13.03
CA ALA A 88 6.49 -16.04 -12.44
C ALA A 88 5.34 -16.15 -13.45
N THR A 89 5.17 -15.12 -14.30
CA THR A 89 4.18 -15.11 -15.37
C THR A 89 4.46 -16.20 -16.41
N GLU A 90 5.70 -16.34 -16.86
CA GLU A 90 6.11 -17.38 -17.82
C GLU A 90 5.87 -18.78 -17.26
N LEU A 91 6.21 -19.03 -15.99
CA LEU A 91 5.93 -20.30 -15.32
C LEU A 91 4.43 -20.59 -15.23
N ALA A 92 3.61 -19.60 -14.87
CA ALA A 92 2.17 -19.76 -14.76
C ALA A 92 1.52 -20.08 -16.11
N LEU A 93 1.99 -19.47 -17.20
CA LEU A 93 1.53 -19.77 -18.56
C LEU A 93 1.84 -21.22 -18.95
N VAL A 94 3.05 -21.72 -18.64
CA VAL A 94 3.44 -23.12 -18.90
C VAL A 94 2.58 -24.09 -18.10
N LEU A 95 2.12 -23.70 -16.90
CA LEU A 95 1.21 -24.48 -16.06
C LEU A 95 -0.27 -24.38 -16.49
N GLY A 96 -0.58 -23.67 -17.58
CA GLY A 96 -1.94 -23.54 -18.10
C GLY A 96 -2.82 -22.55 -17.33
N VAL A 97 -2.24 -21.66 -16.52
CA VAL A 97 -2.97 -20.60 -15.83
C VAL A 97 -3.40 -19.54 -16.84
N SER A 98 -4.66 -19.09 -16.76
CA SER A 98 -5.19 -18.08 -17.68
C SER A 98 -4.50 -16.73 -17.52
N GLN A 99 -4.38 -15.96 -18.60
CA GLN A 99 -3.81 -14.61 -18.55
C GLN A 99 -4.58 -13.68 -17.60
N TRP A 100 -5.90 -13.85 -17.52
CA TRP A 100 -6.74 -13.14 -16.56
C TRP A 100 -6.31 -13.44 -15.12
N ALA A 101 -6.21 -14.72 -14.76
CA ALA A 101 -5.75 -15.13 -13.44
C ALA A 101 -4.33 -14.60 -13.18
N ILE A 102 -3.41 -14.64 -14.14
CA ILE A 102 -2.07 -14.04 -13.96
C ILE A 102 -2.15 -12.54 -13.67
N GLY A 103 -2.98 -11.80 -14.41
CA GLY A 103 -3.16 -10.36 -14.25
C GLY A 103 -3.71 -9.96 -12.88
N VAL A 104 -4.75 -10.65 -12.41
CA VAL A 104 -5.38 -10.35 -11.11
C VAL A 104 -4.60 -10.90 -9.90
N THR A 105 -3.50 -11.64 -10.14
CA THR A 105 -2.73 -12.32 -9.08
C THR A 105 -1.25 -11.98 -9.11
N ILE A 106 -0.49 -12.54 -10.05
CA ILE A 106 0.97 -12.42 -10.15
C ILE A 106 1.38 -10.99 -10.44
N VAL A 107 0.71 -10.34 -11.39
CA VAL A 107 1.02 -8.94 -11.74
C VAL A 107 0.65 -8.01 -10.59
N ALA A 108 -0.51 -8.23 -9.96
CA ALA A 108 -0.97 -7.47 -8.81
C ALA A 108 -0.06 -7.62 -7.58
N ALA A 109 0.40 -8.85 -7.28
CA ALA A 109 1.39 -9.08 -6.23
C ALA A 109 2.75 -8.45 -6.60
N GLY A 110 3.07 -8.50 -7.89
CA GLY A 110 4.28 -7.97 -8.49
C GLY A 110 4.55 -6.50 -8.22
N THR A 111 3.50 -5.67 -8.24
CA THR A 111 3.62 -4.23 -8.00
C THR A 111 4.03 -3.90 -6.57
N SER A 112 3.73 -4.77 -5.60
CA SER A 112 4.07 -4.58 -4.19
C SER A 112 5.38 -5.28 -3.77
N LEU A 113 6.04 -6.02 -4.68
CA LEU A 113 7.32 -6.66 -4.40
C LEU A 113 8.43 -5.66 -4.01
N PRO A 114 8.60 -4.51 -4.72
CA PRO A 114 9.54 -3.49 -4.30
C PRO A 114 9.33 -3.01 -2.87
N GLU A 115 8.08 -2.75 -2.50
CA GLU A 115 7.67 -2.26 -1.18
C GLU A 115 7.91 -3.33 -0.11
N LEU A 116 7.61 -4.60 -0.41
CA LEU A 116 7.90 -5.71 0.47
C LEU A 116 9.41 -5.85 0.72
N ALA A 117 10.23 -5.71 -0.32
CA ALA A 117 11.68 -5.81 -0.21
C ALA A 117 12.27 -4.67 0.64
N THR A 118 11.79 -3.43 0.46
CA THR A 118 12.24 -2.29 1.27
C THR A 118 11.78 -2.42 2.73
N CYS A 119 10.54 -2.85 2.97
CA CYS A 119 10.01 -3.14 4.30
C CYS A 119 10.80 -4.26 5.00
N LEU A 120 11.12 -5.34 4.30
CA LEU A 120 11.91 -6.45 4.85
C LEU A 120 13.32 -5.98 5.22
N ALA A 121 13.98 -5.24 4.33
CA ALA A 121 15.31 -4.68 4.60
C ALA A 121 15.31 -3.73 5.81
N ALA A 122 14.23 -2.98 6.01
CA ALA A 122 14.04 -2.10 7.17
C ALA A 122 13.78 -2.89 8.46
N SER A 123 12.98 -3.96 8.39
CA SER A 123 12.67 -4.86 9.50
C SER A 123 13.92 -5.57 10.03
N LEU A 124 14.77 -6.06 9.13
CA LEU A 124 16.06 -6.65 9.49
C LEU A 124 16.99 -5.66 10.22
N LYS A 125 16.75 -4.35 10.08
CA LYS A 125 17.48 -3.28 10.77
C LYS A 125 16.72 -2.70 11.97
N GLY A 126 15.60 -3.30 12.37
CA GLY A 126 14.77 -2.83 13.49
C GLY A 126 14.06 -1.50 13.27
N ARG A 127 13.93 -1.03 12.01
CA ARG A 127 13.40 0.31 11.68
C ARG A 127 11.87 0.31 11.52
N ASN A 128 11.15 0.00 12.60
CA ASN A 128 9.69 -0.18 12.57
C ASN A 128 8.92 1.06 12.08
N ASP A 129 9.36 2.27 12.46
CA ASP A 129 8.72 3.51 12.04
C ASP A 129 8.81 3.72 10.52
N MET A 130 9.94 3.33 9.92
CA MET A 130 10.16 3.41 8.48
C MET A 130 9.28 2.40 7.72
N ILE A 131 9.05 1.22 8.29
CA ILE A 131 8.15 0.19 7.73
C ILE A 131 6.71 0.71 7.71
N LEU A 132 6.24 1.25 8.84
CA LEU A 132 4.88 1.81 8.95
C LEU A 132 4.69 2.99 7.99
N GLY A 133 5.68 3.87 7.89
CA GLY A 133 5.67 4.99 6.95
C GLY A 133 5.59 4.54 5.49
N ASN A 134 6.36 3.51 5.10
CA ASN A 134 6.33 2.96 3.75
C ASN A 134 4.99 2.28 3.44
N LEU A 135 4.45 1.48 4.36
CA LEU A 135 3.19 0.77 4.21
C LEU A 135 2.01 1.76 4.07
N LEU A 136 1.85 2.65 5.05
CA LEU A 136 0.75 3.63 5.05
C LEU A 136 0.89 4.65 3.92
N GLY A 137 2.12 5.12 3.65
CA GLY A 137 2.38 6.11 2.62
C GLY A 137 2.05 5.60 1.21
N SER A 138 2.42 4.36 0.90
CA SER A 138 2.18 3.75 -0.42
C SER A 138 0.69 3.52 -0.66
N ASP A 139 -0.06 3.06 0.35
CA ASP A 139 -1.51 2.89 0.26
C ASP A 139 -2.25 4.22 0.07
N ILE A 140 -1.87 5.24 0.85
CA ILE A 140 -2.43 6.60 0.70
C ILE A 140 -2.10 7.16 -0.69
N PHE A 141 -0.89 6.96 -1.19
CA PHE A 141 -0.48 7.43 -2.51
C PHE A 141 -1.21 6.70 -3.65
N ASN A 142 -1.38 5.38 -3.57
CA ASN A 142 -2.11 4.61 -4.57
C ASN A 142 -3.60 5.03 -4.59
N PHE A 143 -4.20 5.21 -3.42
CA PHE A 143 -5.61 5.60 -3.33
C PHE A 143 -5.87 7.08 -3.68
N ALA A 144 -5.07 8.02 -3.17
CA ALA A 144 -5.32 9.44 -3.39
C ALA A 144 -4.61 9.98 -4.65
N GLY A 145 -3.39 9.51 -4.90
CA GLY A 145 -2.53 9.93 -6.00
C GLY A 145 -2.89 9.23 -7.31
N VAL A 146 -2.67 7.91 -7.38
CA VAL A 146 -2.86 7.15 -8.63
C VAL A 146 -4.33 7.18 -9.05
N LEU A 147 -5.25 6.80 -8.16
CA LEU A 147 -6.67 6.78 -8.47
C LEU A 147 -7.22 8.21 -8.65
N GLY A 148 -6.81 9.19 -7.84
CA GLY A 148 -7.24 10.59 -7.99
C GLY A 148 -6.80 11.21 -9.32
N LEU A 149 -5.55 10.96 -9.73
CA LEU A 149 -5.04 11.37 -11.04
C LEU A 149 -5.76 10.65 -12.19
N THR A 150 -6.05 9.36 -12.02
CA THR A 150 -6.80 8.59 -13.02
C THR A 150 -8.20 9.18 -13.23
N MET A 151 -8.94 9.48 -12.16
CA MET A 151 -10.26 10.12 -12.25
C MET A 151 -10.22 11.52 -12.87
N LEU A 152 -9.14 12.28 -12.63
CA LEU A 152 -8.94 13.61 -13.22
C LEU A 152 -8.74 13.53 -14.74
N LEU A 153 -7.91 12.58 -15.19
CA LEU A 153 -7.62 12.37 -16.60
C LEU A 153 -8.80 11.71 -17.34
N ARG A 154 -9.35 10.64 -16.75
CA ARG A 154 -10.44 9.84 -17.32
C ARG A 154 -11.46 9.47 -16.23
N PRO A 155 -12.66 10.07 -16.24
CA PRO A 155 -13.75 9.67 -15.36
C PRO A 155 -13.98 8.16 -15.43
N LEU A 156 -14.05 7.53 -14.26
CA LEU A 156 -14.17 6.08 -14.15
C LEU A 156 -15.63 5.70 -14.04
N HIS A 157 -16.08 4.74 -14.85
CA HIS A 157 -17.38 4.11 -14.69
C HIS A 157 -17.14 2.67 -14.25
N ALA A 158 -17.69 2.29 -13.10
CA ALA A 158 -17.60 0.92 -12.62
C ALA A 158 -18.56 0.04 -13.42
N PRO A 159 -18.09 -1.04 -14.07
CA PRO A 159 -19.00 -1.99 -14.71
C PRO A 159 -19.86 -2.70 -13.67
N GLU A 160 -21.08 -3.10 -14.02
CA GLU A 160 -21.99 -3.81 -13.09
C GLU A 160 -21.36 -5.09 -12.52
N SER A 161 -20.51 -5.76 -13.30
CA SER A 161 -19.75 -6.94 -12.87
C SER A 161 -18.79 -6.67 -11.70
N ALA A 162 -18.35 -5.43 -11.49
CA ALA A 162 -17.47 -5.04 -10.39
C ALA A 162 -18.22 -4.72 -9.08
N LEU A 163 -19.55 -4.56 -9.12
CA LEU A 163 -20.33 -4.12 -7.95
C LEU A 163 -20.22 -5.12 -6.79
N LEU A 164 -20.37 -6.41 -7.07
CA LEU A 164 -20.28 -7.45 -6.04
C LEU A 164 -18.89 -7.44 -5.37
N SER A 165 -17.83 -7.38 -6.16
CA SER A 165 -16.45 -7.38 -5.68
C SER A 165 -16.12 -6.13 -4.86
N MET A 166 -16.68 -4.97 -5.24
CA MET A 166 -16.59 -3.73 -4.48
C MET A 166 -17.37 -3.78 -3.14
N ILE A 167 -18.55 -4.40 -3.12
CA ILE A 167 -19.35 -4.60 -1.90
C ILE A 167 -18.60 -5.51 -0.93
N LEU A 168 -18.06 -6.64 -1.42
CA LEU A 168 -17.29 -7.58 -0.62
C LEU A 168 -16.03 -6.94 -0.03
N LEU A 169 -15.27 -6.15 -0.82
CA LEU A 169 -14.12 -5.38 -0.33
C LEU A 169 -14.50 -4.41 0.80
N ASN A 170 -15.61 -3.69 0.66
CA ASN A 170 -16.08 -2.79 1.71
C ASN A 170 -16.53 -3.53 2.97
N ALA A 171 -17.22 -4.67 2.82
CA ALA A 171 -17.64 -5.50 3.95
C ALA A 171 -16.43 -6.02 4.74
N MET A 172 -15.40 -6.51 4.03
CA MET A 172 -14.14 -6.94 4.64
C MET A 172 -13.45 -5.80 5.38
N MET A 173 -13.38 -4.60 4.80
CA MET A 173 -12.81 -3.42 5.47
C MET A 173 -13.58 -3.08 6.75
N LEU A 174 -14.91 -3.15 6.72
CA LEU A 174 -15.76 -2.86 7.89
C LEU A 174 -15.56 -3.91 9.00
N LEU A 175 -15.44 -5.18 8.64
CA LEU A 175 -15.12 -6.27 9.56
C LEU A 175 -13.76 -6.06 10.24
N VAL A 176 -12.72 -5.69 9.47
CA VAL A 176 -11.40 -5.36 10.04
C VAL A 176 -11.51 -4.24 11.07
N LEU A 177 -12.23 -3.16 10.75
CA LEU A 177 -12.43 -2.04 11.67
C LEU A 177 -13.21 -2.45 12.92
N LEU A 178 -14.18 -3.36 12.79
CA LEU A 178 -14.95 -3.88 13.91
C LEU A 178 -14.09 -4.77 14.83
N PHE A 179 -13.25 -5.63 14.27
CA PHE A 179 -12.37 -6.53 15.04
C PHE A 179 -11.26 -5.77 15.77
N ILE A 180 -10.66 -4.78 15.12
CA ILE A 180 -9.59 -3.96 15.72
C ILE A 180 -10.10 -3.11 16.90
N ARG A 181 -11.40 -2.80 16.96
CA ARG A 181 -11.99 -1.96 18.03
C ARG A 181 -11.80 -2.52 19.44
N THR A 182 -11.74 -3.85 19.58
CA THR A 182 -11.78 -4.48 20.91
C THR A 182 -10.41 -4.55 21.57
N ASN A 183 -9.33 -4.77 20.80
CA ASN A 183 -7.98 -5.01 21.37
C ASN A 183 -6.81 -4.58 20.47
N TRP A 184 -7.03 -3.77 19.42
CA TRP A 184 -5.98 -3.41 18.44
C TRP A 184 -5.24 -4.63 17.86
N GLY A 185 -5.94 -5.76 17.74
CA GLY A 185 -5.38 -7.02 17.27
C GLY A 185 -6.44 -7.83 16.55
N ILE A 186 -6.00 -8.67 15.62
CA ILE A 186 -6.85 -9.59 14.87
C ILE A 186 -6.54 -11.01 15.38
N SER A 187 -7.53 -11.67 15.95
CA SER A 187 -7.44 -13.06 16.40
C SER A 187 -7.31 -14.02 15.21
N ARG A 188 -6.80 -15.24 15.45
CA ARG A 188 -6.64 -16.26 14.40
C ARG A 188 -7.97 -16.59 13.69
N THR A 189 -9.07 -16.57 14.43
CA THR A 189 -10.42 -16.83 13.91
C THR A 189 -10.95 -15.69 13.05
N GLU A 190 -10.71 -14.44 13.45
CA GLU A 190 -11.06 -13.25 12.66
C GLU A 190 -10.23 -13.18 11.38
N GLY A 191 -8.93 -13.49 11.47
CA GLY A 191 -8.04 -13.62 10.32
C GLY A 191 -8.49 -14.71 9.35
N ALA A 192 -8.87 -15.89 9.85
CA ALA A 192 -9.38 -16.98 9.02
C ALA A 192 -10.68 -16.57 8.29
N LEU A 193 -11.60 -15.89 8.98
CA LEU A 193 -12.83 -15.37 8.35
C LEU A 193 -12.53 -14.38 7.21
N LEU A 194 -11.61 -13.45 7.44
CA LEU A 194 -11.18 -12.48 6.41
C LEU A 194 -10.54 -13.18 5.21
N ILE A 195 -9.71 -14.21 5.44
CA ILE A 195 -9.11 -15.01 4.36
C ILE A 195 -10.20 -15.74 3.57
N CYS A 196 -11.17 -16.38 4.24
CA CYS A 196 -12.28 -17.05 3.56
C CYS A 196 -13.08 -16.09 2.67
N MET A 197 -13.38 -14.89 3.17
CA MET A 197 -14.05 -13.85 2.37
C MET A 197 -13.18 -13.39 1.19
N ALA A 198 -11.86 -13.25 1.39
CA ALA A 198 -10.93 -12.89 0.33
C ALA A 198 -10.91 -13.95 -0.79
N LEU A 199 -10.86 -15.23 -0.41
CA LEU A 199 -10.88 -16.36 -1.34
C LEU A 199 -12.21 -16.46 -2.08
N MET A 200 -13.33 -16.25 -1.39
CA MET A 200 -14.66 -16.22 -2.03
C MET A 200 -14.75 -15.10 -3.06
N ARG A 201 -14.29 -13.88 -2.72
CA ARG A 201 -14.22 -12.76 -3.66
C ARG A 201 -13.38 -13.10 -4.89
N TRP A 202 -12.23 -13.71 -4.68
CA TRP A 202 -11.32 -14.10 -5.76
C TRP A 202 -11.94 -15.17 -6.66
N GLY A 203 -12.63 -16.16 -6.09
CA GLY A 203 -13.35 -17.18 -6.84
C GLY A 203 -14.49 -16.59 -7.69
N VAL A 204 -15.14 -15.53 -7.22
CA VAL A 204 -16.15 -14.81 -8.02
C VAL A 204 -15.49 -14.00 -9.14
N ASP A 205 -14.40 -13.29 -8.86
CA ASP A 205 -13.64 -12.52 -9.87
C ASP A 205 -13.05 -13.43 -10.97
N ILE A 206 -12.76 -14.69 -10.66
CA ILE A 206 -12.24 -15.68 -11.62
C ILE A 206 -13.37 -16.39 -12.39
N SER A 207 -14.55 -16.57 -11.79
CA SER A 207 -15.68 -17.27 -12.43
C SER A 207 -16.58 -16.35 -13.27
N GLY A 208 -16.50 -15.03 -13.07
CA GLY A 208 -17.27 -14.02 -13.81
C GLY A 208 -16.62 -13.50 -15.10
N SER A 209 -15.46 -14.04 -15.51
CA SER A 209 -14.72 -13.70 -16.74
C SER A 209 -14.75 -14.84 -17.75
#